data_AF-H5Y3H9-F1
#
_entry.id   AF-H5Y3H9-F1
#
_cell.length_a   1.000
_cell.length_b   1.000
_cell.length_c   1.000
_cell.angle_alpha   90.00
_cell.angle_beta   90.00
_cell.angle_gamma   90.00
#
_symmetry.space_group_name_H-M   'P 1'
#
loop_
_entity.id
_entity.type
_entity.pdbx_description
1 polymer ?
#
loop_
_entity_poly.entity_id
_entity_poly.type
_entity_poly.pdbx_seq_one_letter_code
_entity_poly.pdbx_strand_id
1 'polypeptide(L)' 'MRILKEDVIIPLGRMYFIPKEDGLKAEDLIFETAGKYRVIDKPDCIAVHNDDCCKSIKVTIKIKD' A
#
# COMPACT_ATOMS: atom_id res chain seq x y z
N MET A 1 4.11 12.37 10.30
CA MET A 1 4.17 11.26 9.32
C MET A 1 4.94 10.11 9.94
N ARG A 2 4.31 8.94 10.10
CA ARG A 2 4.93 7.75 10.70
C ARG A 2 5.11 6.67 9.64
N ILE A 3 6.29 6.06 9.57
CA ILE A 3 6.53 4.92 8.69
C ILE A 3 5.83 3.69 9.26
N LEU A 4 4.95 3.07 8.47
CA LEU A 4 4.26 1.82 8.83
C LEU A 4 5.05 0.60 8.34
N LYS A 5 5.53 0.65 7.09
CA LYS A 5 6.33 -0.42 6.49
C LYS A 5 7.24 0.15 5.41
N GLU A 6 8.50 -0.26 5.42
CA GLU A 6 9.47 0.12 4.41
C GLU A 6 9.69 -1.01 3.41
N ASP A 7 10.01 -0.63 2.18
CA ASP A 7 10.58 -1.53 1.18
C ASP A 7 9.72 -2.78 0.85
N VAL A 8 8.39 -2.64 0.90
CA VAL A 8 7.48 -3.72 0.54
C VAL A 8 7.57 -4.01 -0.95
N ILE A 9 7.98 -5.22 -1.31
CA ILE A 9 8.01 -5.68 -2.69
C ILE A 9 6.67 -6.33 -3.04
N ILE A 10 5.95 -5.72 -3.98
CA ILE A 10 4.67 -6.24 -4.48
C ILE A 10 4.88 -6.76 -5.91
N PRO A 11 4.83 -8.08 -6.15
CA PRO A 11 4.95 -8.64 -7.49
C PRO A 11 3.84 -8.15 -8.43
N LEU A 12 4.10 -8.21 -9.73
CA LEU A 12 3.14 -7.85 -10.78
C LEU A 12 1.79 -8.56 -10.56
N GLY A 13 0.69 -7.80 -10.57
CA GLY A 13 -0.67 -8.34 -10.40
C GLY A 13 -0.97 -8.92 -9.02
N ARG A 14 -0.13 -8.65 -8.01
CA ARG A 14 -0.34 -9.07 -6.63
C ARG A 14 -0.74 -7.90 -5.74
N MET A 15 -1.33 -8.25 -4.61
CA MET A 15 -1.78 -7.30 -3.59
C MET A 15 -0.98 -7.49 -2.31
N TYR A 16 -0.69 -6.36 -1.66
CA TYR A 16 -0.23 -6.34 -0.28
C TYR A 16 -1.36 -5.83 0.62
N PHE A 17 -1.64 -6.53 1.72
CA PHE A 17 -2.74 -6.22 2.62
C PHE A 17 -2.22 -5.57 3.90
N ILE A 18 -2.84 -4.45 4.27
CA ILE A 18 -2.55 -3.68 5.48
C ILE A 18 -3.78 -3.81 6.36
N PRO A 19 -3.70 -4.47 7.53
CA PRO A 19 -4.85 -4.56 8.43
C PRO A 19 -5.24 -3.17 8.93
N LYS A 20 -6.54 -2.91 9.06
CA LYS A 20 -7.06 -1.68 9.66
C LYS A 20 -7.03 -1.79 11.18
N GLU A 21 -5.84 -1.74 11.76
CA GLU A 21 -5.69 -1.64 13.20
C GLU A 21 -6.01 -0.20 13.64
N ASP A 22 -6.62 -0.04 14.82
CA ASP A 22 -6.90 1.26 15.47
C ASP A 22 -7.64 2.31 14.60
N GLY A 23 -8.54 1.86 13.72
CA GLY A 23 -9.38 2.76 12.92
C GLY A 23 -8.68 3.41 11.73
N LEU A 24 -7.51 2.90 11.33
CA LEU A 24 -6.75 3.35 10.16
C LEU A 24 -7.61 3.37 8.88
N LYS A 25 -7.63 4.51 8.18
CA LYS A 25 -8.34 4.63 6.90
C LYS A 25 -7.36 4.73 5.74
N ALA A 26 -7.85 4.40 4.54
CA ALA A 26 -7.04 4.51 3.32
C ALA A 26 -6.58 5.95 3.04
N GLU A 27 -7.36 6.95 3.45
CA GLU A 27 -7.02 8.37 3.31
C GLU A 27 -5.83 8.81 4.17
N ASP A 28 -5.58 8.10 5.28
CA ASP A 28 -4.47 8.34 6.20
C ASP A 28 -3.16 7.74 5.68
N LEU A 29 -3.21 6.88 4.66
CA LEU A 29 -2.03 6.23 4.11
C LEU A 29 -1.42 6.99 2.93
N ILE A 30 -0.09 6.97 2.89
CA ILE A 30 0.73 7.43 1.78
C ILE A 30 1.55 6.24 1.29
N PHE A 31 1.50 6.02 -0.02
CA PHE A 31 2.27 4.99 -0.71
C PHE A 31 3.30 5.67 -1.62
N GLU A 32 4.57 5.58 -1.23
CA GLU A 32 5.69 6.07 -2.02
C GLU A 32 6.23 4.92 -2.87
N THR A 33 6.12 5.05 -4.19
CA THR A 33 6.65 4.09 -5.13
C THR A 33 6.84 4.72 -6.50
N ALA A 34 7.74 4.15 -7.31
CA ALA A 34 7.97 4.57 -8.69
C ALA A 34 7.05 3.88 -9.71
N GLY A 35 6.29 2.86 -9.30
CA GLY A 35 5.41 2.09 -10.19
C GLY A 35 3.94 2.47 -10.05
N LYS A 36 3.11 2.00 -10.99
CA LYS A 36 1.66 2.18 -10.91
C LYS A 36 1.08 1.23 -9.87
N TYR A 37 0.15 1.74 -9.07
CA TYR A 37 -0.55 0.95 -8.08
C TYR A 37 -2.00 1.42 -7.97
N ARG A 38 -2.83 0.55 -7.40
CA ARG A 38 -4.22 0.86 -7.04
C ARG A 38 -4.46 0.52 -5.59
N VAL A 39 -5.16 1.40 -4.88
CA VAL A 39 -5.62 1.15 -3.51
C VAL A 39 -7.04 0.61 -3.55
N ILE A 40 -7.30 -0.44 -2.78
CA ILE A 40 -8.62 -1.05 -2.60
C ILE A 40 -8.93 -1.01 -1.12
N ASP A 41 -9.94 -0.22 -0.76
CA ASP A 41 -10.39 -0.13 0.61
C ASP A 41 -11.40 -1.25 0.90
N LYS A 42 -11.10 -2.12 1.86
CA LYS A 42 -11.97 -3.22 2.31
C LYS A 42 -12.40 -2.95 3.76
N PRO A 43 -13.45 -3.62 4.27
CA PRO A 43 -13.89 -3.44 5.65
C PRO A 43 -12.78 -3.70 6.68
N ASP A 44 -12.01 -4.78 6.49
CA ASP A 44 -11.03 -5.24 7.50
C ASP A 44 -9.58 -4.80 7.20
N CYS A 45 -9.30 -4.40 5.96
CA CYS A 45 -7.95 -4.11 5.50
C CYS A 45 -7.92 -3.11 4.33
N ILE A 46 -6.75 -2.56 4.07
CA ILE A 46 -6.46 -1.74 2.89
C ILE A 46 -5.49 -2.54 2.03
N ALA A 47 -5.85 -2.78 0.78
CA ALA A 47 -5.00 -3.52 -0.15
C ALA A 47 -4.34 -2.59 -1.17
N VAL A 48 -3.03 -2.75 -1.37
CA VAL A 48 -2.26 -2.09 -2.43
C VAL A 48 -2.00 -3.11 -3.52
N HIS A 49 -2.62 -2.91 -4.68
CA HIS A 49 -2.43 -3.73 -5.87
C HIS A 49 -1.31 -3.15 -6.75
N ASN A 50 -0.36 -3.98 -7.14
CA ASN A 50 0.60 -3.61 -8.17
C ASN A 50 -0.08 -3.66 -9.54
N ASP A 51 -0.33 -2.48 -10.11
CA ASP A 51 -0.96 -2.25 -11.40
C ASP A 51 0.05 -1.78 -12.47
N ASP A 52 1.35 -2.00 -12.20
CA ASP A 52 2.41 -1.81 -13.18
C ASP A 52 2.25 -2.82 -14.34
N CYS A 53 2.86 -2.56 -15.49
CA CYS A 53 2.71 -3.43 -16.66
C CYS A 53 3.69 -4.61 -16.65
N CYS A 54 4.82 -4.48 -15.94
CA CYS A 54 6.02 -5.16 -16.38
C CYS A 54 6.95 -5.63 -15.26
N LYS A 55 6.79 -5.12 -14.02
CA LYS A 55 7.70 -5.45 -12.91
C LYS A 55 7.05 -5.39 -11.53
N SER A 56 7.74 -5.97 -10.56
CA SER A 56 7.45 -5.73 -9.14
C SER A 56 7.67 -4.28 -8.79
N ILE A 57 6.85 -3.75 -7.88
CA ILE A 57 7.01 -2.41 -7.34
C ILE A 57 7.55 -2.49 -5.91
N LYS A 58 8.39 -1.52 -5.57
CA LYS A 58 8.90 -1.31 -4.21
C LYS A 58 8.10 -0.16 -3.61
N VAL A 59 7.41 -0.40 -2.51
CA VAL A 59 6.49 0.54 -1.88
C VAL A 59 6.88 0.81 -0.43
N THR A 60 6.98 2.09 -0.08
CA THR A 60 7.08 2.53 1.31
C THR A 60 5.71 3.06 1.75
N ILE A 61 5.21 2.54 2.86
CA ILE A 61 3.88 2.84 3.40
C ILE A 61 4.05 3.73 4.63
N LYS A 62 3.44 4.91 4.60
CA LYS A 62 3.47 5.90 5.69
C LYS A 62 2.06 6.29 6.09
N ILE A 63 1.90 6.69 7.35
CA ILE A 63 0.68 7.28 7.91
C ILE A 63 0.86 8.80 7.91
N LYS A 64 -0.10 9.53 7.35
CA LYS A 64 -0.27 10.99 7.51
C LYS A 64 -0.48 11.25 9.00
N ASP A 65 0.26 12.21 9.53
CA ASP A 65 0.16 12.54 10.95
C ASP A 65 -1.29 12.90 11.34
#